data_AF-A0A6A0QT94-F1
#
_entry.id   AF-A0A6A0QT94-F1
#
_cell.length_a   1.000
_cell.length_b   1.000
_cell.length_c   1.000
_cell.angle_alpha   90.00
_cell.angle_beta   90.00
_cell.angle_gamma   90.00
#
_symmetry.space_group_name_H-M   'P 1'
#
loop_
_entity.id
_entity.type
_entity.pdbx_description
1 polymer ?
#
loop_
_entity_poly.entity_id
_entity_poly.type
_entity_poly.pdbx_seq_one_letter_code
_entity_poly.pdbx_strand_id
1 'polypeptide(L)'
;WGHDEEIRLVKVPASEAVWSTWRRYCDAVGVPMGRGLAILMHRELASAVDEDLEGLAERLSEREARIVALENGLTKAQESVRVREVEVGVRERRLAEHQEKTPHAPLEKWIPPKKGRNEKCWCESGKKFKNCHGQHR
;
A
#
# COMPACT_ATOMS: atom_id res chain seq x y z
N TRP A 1 -23.43 -12.36 -35.41
CA TRP A 1 -23.68 -12.34 -33.96
C TRP A 1 -25.14 -11.93 -33.78
N GLY A 2 -26.04 -12.91 -33.81
CA GLY A 2 -27.46 -12.69 -33.59
C GLY A 2 -27.73 -12.71 -32.10
N HIS A 3 -28.19 -11.58 -31.55
CA HIS A 3 -28.79 -11.57 -30.23
C HIS A 3 -30.23 -12.04 -30.39
N ASP A 4 -30.46 -13.35 -30.21
CA ASP A 4 -31.77 -13.80 -29.75
C ASP A 4 -31.88 -13.34 -28.30
N GLU A 5 -32.53 -12.19 -28.13
CA GLU A 5 -32.84 -11.61 -26.83
C GLU A 5 -33.84 -12.55 -26.15
N GLU A 6 -33.34 -13.38 -25.23
CA GLU A 6 -34.16 -14.33 -24.48
C GLU A 6 -35.16 -13.55 -23.60
N ILE A 7 -36.37 -13.33 -24.11
CA ILE A 7 -37.43 -12.59 -23.41
C ILE A 7 -37.81 -13.38 -22.16
N ARG A 8 -37.26 -12.96 -21.02
CA ARG A 8 -37.60 -13.54 -19.71
C ARG A 8 -38.88 -12.87 -19.20
N LEU A 9 -39.97 -13.62 -19.22
CA LEU A 9 -41.23 -13.16 -18.62
C LEU A 9 -41.16 -13.26 -17.09
N VAL A 10 -41.39 -12.13 -16.42
CA VAL A 10 -41.45 -12.05 -14.95
C VAL A 10 -42.90 -11.88 -14.52
N LYS A 11 -43.38 -12.72 -13.60
CA LYS A 11 -44.70 -12.55 -12.99
C LYS A 11 -44.63 -11.42 -11.96
N VAL A 12 -45.36 -10.34 -12.21
CA VAL A 12 -45.55 -9.26 -11.24
C VAL A 12 -46.72 -9.64 -10.32
N PRO A 13 -46.50 -9.83 -9.00
CA PRO A 13 -47.58 -10.13 -8.08
C PRO A 13 -48.45 -8.88 -7.90
N ALA A 14 -49.65 -8.92 -8.45
CA ALA A 14 -50.64 -7.87 -8.29
C ALA A 14 -52.01 -8.51 -8.07
N SER A 15 -52.78 -7.95 -7.12
CA SER A 15 -54.14 -8.40 -6.86
C SER A 15 -55.07 -8.04 -8.01
N GLU A 16 -56.21 -8.73 -8.14
CA GLU A 16 -57.22 -8.38 -9.15
C GLU A 16 -57.72 -6.94 -9.00
N ALA A 17 -57.83 -6.45 -7.76
CA ALA A 17 -58.22 -5.07 -7.48
C ALA A 17 -57.21 -4.05 -8.06
N VAL A 18 -55.91 -4.33 -7.95
CA VAL A 18 -54.85 -3.50 -8.52
C VAL A 18 -54.92 -3.53 -10.04
N TRP A 19 -55.09 -4.71 -10.65
CA TRP A 19 -55.21 -4.84 -12.11
C TRP A 19 -56.44 -4.14 -12.68
N SER A 20 -57.59 -4.28 -12.01
CA SER A 20 -58.85 -3.62 -12.41
C SER A 20 -58.74 -2.10 -12.32
N THR A 21 -58.13 -1.59 -11.24
CA THR A 21 -57.90 -0.16 -11.05
C THR A 21 -56.95 0.39 -12.12
N TRP A 22 -55.85 -0.31 -12.39
CA TRP A 22 -54.90 0.08 -13.43
C TRP A 22 -55.53 0.11 -14.81
N ARG A 23 -56.34 -0.91 -15.16
CA ARG A 23 -57.06 -0.95 -16.43
C ARG A 23 -57.96 0.28 -16.59
N ARG A 24 -58.77 0.60 -15.58
CA ARG A 24 -59.66 1.77 -15.60
C ARG A 24 -58.89 3.08 -15.74
N TYR A 25 -57.73 3.20 -15.09
CA TYR A 25 -56.87 4.36 -15.23
C TYR A 25 -56.33 4.51 -16.66
N CYS A 26 -55.82 3.42 -17.23
CA CYS A 26 -55.36 3.39 -18.62
C CYS A 26 -56.47 3.75 -19.61
N ASP A 27 -57.67 3.20 -19.41
CA ASP A 27 -58.85 3.50 -20.22
C ASP A 27 -59.23 4.99 -20.12
N ALA A 28 -59.22 5.56 -18.91
CA ALA A 28 -59.53 6.97 -18.67
C ALA A 28 -58.53 7.93 -19.31
N VAL A 29 -57.25 7.54 -19.38
CA VAL A 29 -56.16 8.33 -19.98
C VAL A 29 -55.98 8.02 -21.48
N GLY A 30 -56.74 7.07 -22.03
CA GLY A 30 -56.70 6.72 -23.46
C GLY A 30 -55.42 5.99 -23.89
N VAL A 31 -54.75 5.31 -22.96
CA VAL A 31 -53.50 4.58 -23.24
C VAL A 31 -53.71 3.08 -23.06
N PRO A 32 -53.16 2.22 -23.95
CA PRO A 32 -53.23 0.79 -23.73
C PRO A 32 -52.39 0.40 -22.50
N MET A 33 -52.89 -0.51 -21.66
CA MET A 33 -52.24 -0.93 -20.41
C MET A 33 -50.75 -1.26 -20.55
N GLY A 34 -50.38 -2.00 -21.59
CA GLY A 34 -48.99 -2.39 -21.85
C GLY A 34 -48.08 -1.18 -22.10
N ARG A 35 -48.60 -0.15 -22.78
CA ARG A 35 -47.85 1.09 -23.03
C ARG A 35 -47.70 1.93 -21.77
N GLY A 36 -48.75 2.02 -20.95
CA GLY A 36 -48.67 2.68 -19.65
C GLY A 36 -47.62 2.03 -18.74
N LEU A 37 -47.60 0.69 -18.69
CA LEU A 37 -46.62 -0.06 -17.92
C LEU A 37 -45.19 0.15 -18.45
N ALA A 38 -45.00 0.10 -19.77
CA ALA A 38 -43.69 0.33 -20.39
C ALA A 38 -43.12 1.72 -20.07
N ILE A 39 -43.96 2.76 -20.06
CA ILE A 39 -43.55 4.13 -19.70
C ILE A 39 -43.08 4.18 -18.25
N LEU A 40 -43.84 3.59 -17.33
CA LEU A 40 -43.47 3.53 -15.91
C LEU A 40 -42.16 2.75 -15.72
N MET A 41 -42.07 1.55 -16.29
CA MET A 41 -40.85 0.74 -16.21
C MET A 41 -39.64 1.48 -16.77
N HIS A 42 -39.77 2.16 -17.91
CA HIS A 42 -38.67 2.91 -18.50
C HIS A 42 -38.22 4.05 -17.60
N ARG A 43 -39.16 4.80 -17.00
CA ARG A 43 -38.84 5.87 -16.07
C ARG A 43 -38.14 5.37 -14.80
N GLU A 44 -38.68 4.33 -14.18
CA GLU A 44 -38.11 3.77 -12.95
C GLU A 44 -36.73 3.16 -13.20
N LEU A 45 -36.56 2.43 -14.32
CA LEU A 45 -35.26 1.87 -14.70
C LEU A 45 -34.23 2.97 -15.03
N ALA A 46 -34.65 4.04 -15.72
CA ALA A 46 -33.78 5.18 -15.98
C ALA A 46 -33.33 5.84 -14.66
N SER A 47 -34.26 6.13 -13.74
CA SER A 47 -33.93 6.72 -12.44
C SER A 47 -32.97 5.85 -11.63
N ALA A 48 -33.24 4.53 -11.55
CA ALA A 48 -32.39 3.61 -10.79
C ALA A 48 -30.98 3.51 -11.38
N VAL A 49 -30.86 3.48 -12.72
CA VAL A 49 -29.55 3.45 -13.39
C VAL A 49 -28.82 4.78 -13.21
N ASP A 50 -29.51 5.91 -13.31
CA ASP A 50 -28.91 7.23 -13.15
C ASP A 50 -28.36 7.43 -11.73
N GLU A 51 -29.14 7.05 -10.70
CA GLU A 51 -28.69 7.08 -9.29
C GLU A 51 -27.45 6.19 -9.06
N ASP A 52 -27.44 4.97 -9.62
CA ASP A 52 -26.29 4.07 -9.54
C ASP A 52 -25.05 4.65 -10.24
N LEU A 53 -25.22 5.27 -11.42
CA LEU A 53 -24.14 5.89 -12.17
C LEU A 53 -23.55 7.11 -11.46
N GLU A 54 -24.39 7.95 -10.86
CA GLU A 54 -23.95 9.09 -10.05
C GLU A 54 -23.12 8.63 -8.85
N GLY A 55 -23.60 7.60 -8.12
CA GLY A 55 -22.85 7.02 -7.00
C GLY A 55 -21.52 6.40 -7.42
N LEU A 56 -21.45 5.78 -8.59
CA LEU A 56 -20.19 5.28 -9.15
C LEU A 56 -19.24 6.41 -9.55
N ALA A 57 -19.75 7.47 -10.17
CA ALA A 57 -18.97 8.64 -10.57
C ALA A 57 -18.34 9.34 -9.35
N GLU A 58 -19.10 9.52 -8.27
CA GLU A 58 -18.58 10.10 -7.02
C GLU A 58 -17.44 9.26 -6.43
N ARG A 59 -17.63 7.93 -6.36
CA ARG A 59 -16.61 7.00 -5.86
C ARG A 59 -15.35 6.96 -6.73
N LEU A 60 -15.50 7.13 -8.05
CA LEU A 60 -14.37 7.25 -8.97
C LEU A 60 -13.61 8.55 -8.72
N SER A 61 -14.32 9.68 -8.62
CA SER A 61 -13.72 10.98 -8.33
C SER A 61 -12.94 10.98 -7.00
N GLU A 62 -13.49 10.37 -5.95
CA GLU A 62 -12.79 10.23 -4.66
C GLU A 62 -11.51 9.41 -4.80
N ARG A 63 -11.56 8.29 -5.54
CA ARG A 63 -10.40 7.43 -5.77
C ARG A 63 -9.33 8.14 -6.59
N GLU A 64 -9.70 8.86 -7.64
CA GLU A 64 -8.79 9.64 -8.46
C GLU A 64 -8.08 10.71 -7.61
N ALA A 65 -8.82 11.45 -6.77
CA ALA A 65 -8.24 12.43 -5.87
C ALA A 65 -7.23 11.78 -4.89
N ARG A 66 -7.54 10.59 -4.36
CA ARG A 66 -6.63 9.83 -3.50
C ARG A 66 -5.37 9.37 -4.24
N ILE A 67 -5.51 8.92 -5.48
CA ILE A 67 -4.36 8.51 -6.32
C ILE A 67 -3.44 9.71 -6.53
N VAL A 68 -3.98 10.85 -6.96
CA VAL A 68 -3.20 12.09 -7.15
C VAL A 68 -2.48 12.51 -5.87
N ALA A 69 -3.14 12.41 -4.70
CA ALA A 69 -2.51 12.71 -3.43
C ALA A 69 -1.33 11.77 -3.11
N LEU A 70 -1.50 10.47 -3.38
CA LEU A 70 -0.45 9.47 -3.19
C LEU A 70 0.72 9.66 -4.16
N GLU A 71 0.45 9.94 -5.43
CA GLU A 71 1.46 10.21 -6.45
C GLU A 71 2.31 11.43 -6.12
N ASN A 72 1.66 12.50 -5.64
CA ASN A 72 2.35 13.69 -5.15
C ASN A 72 3.22 13.38 -3.92
N GLY A 73 2.71 12.55 -3.00
CA GLY A 73 3.46 12.08 -1.83
C GLY A 73 4.69 11.26 -2.22
N LEU A 74 4.52 10.34 -3.17
CA LEU A 74 5.59 9.48 -3.69
C LEU A 74 6.67 10.32 -4.38
N THR A 75 6.28 11.30 -5.18
CA THR A 75 7.21 12.21 -5.87
C THR A 75 8.07 12.98 -4.87
N LYS A 76 7.45 13.51 -3.80
CA LYS A 76 8.18 14.20 -2.71
C LYS A 76 9.12 13.26 -1.96
N ALA A 77 8.67 12.04 -1.65
CA ALA A 77 9.50 11.04 -0.98
C ALA A 77 10.70 10.64 -1.85
N GLN A 78 10.47 10.43 -3.15
CA GLN A 78 11.52 10.11 -4.11
C GLN A 78 12.57 11.23 -4.20
N GLU A 79 12.15 12.49 -4.22
CA GLU A 79 13.09 13.60 -4.19
C GLU A 79 13.89 13.66 -2.89
N SER A 80 13.24 13.43 -1.73
CA SER A 80 13.96 13.36 -0.45
C SER A 80 15.00 12.23 -0.42
N VAL A 81 14.73 11.10 -1.06
CA VAL A 81 15.69 10.00 -1.16
C VAL A 81 16.87 10.42 -2.03
N ARG A 82 16.63 11.01 -3.21
CA ARG A 82 17.69 11.51 -4.10
C ARG A 82 18.65 12.48 -3.40
N VAL A 83 18.12 13.44 -2.64
CA VAL A 83 18.95 14.37 -1.87
C VAL A 83 19.83 13.62 -0.86
N ARG A 84 19.26 12.66 -0.13
CA ARG A 84 20.00 11.85 0.85
C ARG A 84 21.07 10.98 0.20
N GLU A 85 20.79 10.40 -0.97
CA GLU A 85 21.75 9.61 -1.74
C GLU A 85 22.97 10.46 -2.13
N VAL A 86 22.76 11.70 -2.58
CA VAL A 86 23.85 12.63 -2.89
C VAL A 86 24.65 12.97 -1.63
N GLU A 87 23.99 13.28 -0.51
CA GLU A 87 24.66 13.58 0.76
C GLU A 87 25.51 12.40 1.26
N VAL A 88 24.96 11.18 1.20
CA VAL A 88 25.67 9.96 1.57
C VAL A 88 26.88 9.76 0.66
N GLY A 89 26.74 9.90 -0.66
CA GLY A 89 27.86 9.77 -1.59
C GLY A 89 28.97 10.82 -1.38
N VAL A 90 28.64 12.04 -0.92
CA VAL A 90 29.64 13.04 -0.52
C VAL A 90 30.35 12.61 0.77
N ARG A 91 29.61 12.13 1.78
CA ARG A 91 30.18 11.65 3.05
C ARG A 91 31.08 10.44 2.84
N GLU A 92 30.66 9.48 2.03
CA GLU A 92 31.43 8.28 1.69
C GLU A 92 32.75 8.63 1.00
N ARG A 93 32.73 9.53 0.01
CA ARG A 93 33.98 10.02 -0.63
C ARG A 93 34.92 10.67 0.37
N ARG A 94 34.41 11.55 1.25
CA ARG A 94 35.22 12.19 2.29
C ARG A 94 35.84 11.17 3.25
N LEU A 95 35.09 10.14 3.64
CA LEU A 95 35.58 9.08 4.52
C LEU A 95 36.64 8.23 3.82
N ALA A 96 36.44 7.89 2.54
CA ALA A 96 37.42 7.17 1.74
C ALA A 96 38.74 7.96 1.61
N GLU A 97 38.67 9.25 1.28
CA GLU A 97 39.86 10.12 1.23
C GLU A 97 40.56 10.21 2.58
N HIS A 98 39.81 10.28 3.68
CA HIS A 98 40.40 10.30 5.02
C HIS A 98 41.07 8.97 5.35
N GLN A 99 40.48 7.84 4.98
CA GLN A 99 41.07 6.50 5.17
C GLN A 99 42.36 6.33 4.36
N GLU A 100 42.40 6.77 3.11
CA GLU A 100 43.61 6.75 2.28
C GLU A 100 44.73 7.63 2.85
N LYS A 101 44.37 8.81 3.41
CA LYS A 101 45.34 9.76 3.98
C LYS A 101 45.81 9.37 5.37
N THR A 102 45.03 8.62 6.15
CA THR A 102 45.49 8.07 7.41
C THR A 102 46.37 6.86 7.15
N PRO A 103 47.66 6.89 7.53
CA PRO A 103 48.45 5.67 7.54
C PRO A 103 47.75 4.71 8.49
N HIS A 104 47.41 3.50 8.02
CA HIS A 104 47.11 2.41 8.92
C HIS A 104 48.38 2.15 9.71
N ALA A 105 48.47 2.76 10.89
CA ALA A 105 49.51 2.48 11.85
C ALA A 105 49.49 0.95 12.04
N PRO A 106 50.64 0.27 11.91
CA PRO A 106 50.72 -1.14 12.26
C PRO A 106 50.10 -1.27 13.65
N LEU A 107 49.12 -2.16 13.81
CA LEU A 107 48.64 -2.51 15.14
C LEU A 107 49.89 -2.91 15.91
N GLU A 108 50.33 -2.04 16.81
CA GLU A 108 51.51 -2.28 17.62
C GLU A 108 51.17 -3.53 18.42
N LYS A 109 51.76 -4.67 18.02
CA LYS A 109 51.52 -5.94 18.68
C LYS A 109 51.88 -5.70 20.13
N TRP A 110 50.89 -5.65 21.00
CA TRP A 110 51.12 -5.46 22.41
C TRP A 110 51.96 -6.64 22.89
N ILE A 111 53.23 -6.39 23.19
CA ILE A 111 54.14 -7.39 23.74
C ILE A 111 53.95 -7.33 25.25
N PRO A 112 53.39 -8.38 25.88
CA PRO A 112 53.28 -8.40 27.33
C PRO A 112 54.67 -8.27 27.97
N PRO A 113 54.81 -7.49 29.05
CA PRO A 113 56.07 -7.42 29.79
C PRO A 113 56.49 -8.83 30.24
N LYS A 114 57.78 -9.16 30.10
CA LYS A 114 58.35 -10.43 30.56
C LYS A 114 58.21 -10.53 32.08
N LYS A 115 57.15 -11.19 32.54
CA LYS A 115 56.89 -11.44 33.97
C LYS A 115 57.56 -12.71 34.44
N GLY A 116 58.07 -12.67 35.66
CA GLY A 116 58.65 -13.84 36.32
C GLY A 116 57.61 -14.96 36.47
N ARG A 117 58.04 -16.22 36.35
CA ARG A 117 57.16 -17.41 36.39
C ARG A 117 56.20 -17.44 37.60
N ASN A 118 56.62 -16.90 38.75
CA ASN A 118 55.84 -16.87 39.99
C ASN A 118 55.13 -15.52 40.28
N GLU A 119 55.26 -14.51 39.43
CA GLU A 119 54.64 -13.19 39.63
C GLU A 119 53.15 -13.19 39.23
N LYS A 120 52.38 -12.19 39.69
CA LYS A 120 50.97 -12.01 39.32
C LYS A 120 50.83 -11.74 37.82
N CYS A 121 50.00 -12.52 37.13
CA CYS A 121 49.81 -12.42 35.68
C CYS A 121 49.27 -11.03 35.27
N TRP A 122 49.64 -10.57 34.07
CA TRP A 122 49.26 -9.26 33.55
C TRP A 122 47.78 -9.17 33.10
N CYS A 123 47.11 -10.30 32.85
CA CYS A 123 45.69 -10.35 32.48
C CYS A 123 44.71 -10.14 33.66
N GLU A 124 45.20 -9.65 34.80
CA GLU A 124 44.43 -9.35 36.02
C GLU A 124 43.66 -10.52 36.66
N SER A 125 43.80 -11.75 36.15
CA SER A 125 43.13 -12.96 36.64
C SER A 125 43.41 -13.36 38.11
N GLY A 126 44.27 -12.63 38.82
CA GLY A 126 44.69 -12.94 40.19
C GLY A 126 45.69 -14.11 40.29
N LYS A 127 45.92 -14.86 39.21
CA LYS A 127 46.77 -16.06 39.19
C LYS A 127 48.26 -15.71 38.96
N LYS A 128 49.16 -16.59 39.41
CA LYS A 128 50.60 -16.52 39.06
C LYS A 128 50.78 -16.78 37.56
N PHE A 129 51.78 -16.15 36.92
CA PHE A 129 52.02 -16.22 35.48
C PHE A 129 52.09 -17.67 34.98
N LYS A 130 52.80 -18.56 35.67
CA LYS A 130 52.89 -20.00 35.35
C LYS A 130 51.56 -20.76 35.30
N ASN A 131 50.52 -20.27 35.97
CA ASN A 131 49.20 -20.92 36.04
C ASN A 131 48.17 -20.20 35.15
N CYS A 132 48.63 -19.35 34.25
CA CYS A 132 47.83 -18.57 33.33
C CYS A 132 48.58 -18.53 31.99
N HIS A 133 49.02 -17.36 31.53
CA HIS A 133 49.73 -17.16 30.25
C HIS A 133 51.15 -17.75 30.18
N GLY A 134 51.69 -18.30 31.28
CA GLY A 134 52.96 -19.02 31.31
C GLY A 134 52.83 -20.53 31.02
N GLN A 135 51.63 -21.01 30.70
CA GLN A 135 51.39 -22.39 30.26
C GLN A 135 51.62 -22.52 28.75
N HIS A 136 52.87 -22.36 28.32
CA HIS A 136 53.29 -22.88 27.03
C HIS A 136 54.13 -24.12 27.30
N ARG A 137 53.55 -25.30 26.98
CA ARG A 137 54.30 -26.52 26.70
C ARG A 137 54.64 -26.50 25.22
#